data_AF-A0A8B3F9Z3-F1
#
_entry.id   AF-A0A8B3F9Z3-F1
#
_cell.length_a   1.000
_cell.length_b   1.000
_cell.length_c   1.000
_cell.angle_alpha   90.00
_cell.angle_beta   90.00
_cell.angle_gamma   90.00
#
_symmetry.space_group_name_H-M   'P 1'
#
loop_
_entity.id
_entity.type
_entity.pdbx_description
1 polymer ?
#
loop_
_entity_poly.entity_id
_entity_poly.type
_entity_poly.pdbx_seq_one_letter_code
_entity_poly.pdbx_strand_id
1 'polypeptide(L)'
;MKISDCAKKRLKDIDWFANVSAAYDSAFYRVVNVNDFISSITSNEWENTTLEARNEITGFLARKHTVIYQEWNKLTREASGFVDESIIPLIPKINGVDMDVIFVNLKWDLAGYLVEDAYKDKLRSALFFNELTFIYERGHIPCGWDGVWPNGNLVIY
;
A
#
# COMPACT_ATOMS: atom_id res chain seq x y z
N MET A 1 -19.87 -6.72 -3.13
CA MET A 1 -18.38 -6.79 -3.12
C MET A 1 -17.96 -7.33 -1.76
N LYS A 2 -16.84 -8.05 -1.65
CA LYS A 2 -16.33 -8.56 -0.36
C LYS A 2 -14.80 -8.64 -0.39
N ILE A 3 -14.16 -8.50 0.77
CA ILE A 3 -12.72 -8.73 0.89
C ILE A 3 -12.45 -10.23 0.78
N SER A 4 -11.46 -10.61 -0.04
CA SER A 4 -11.09 -12.00 -0.27
C SER A 4 -10.34 -12.60 0.92
N ASP A 5 -10.71 -13.81 1.34
CA ASP A 5 -9.94 -14.57 2.34
C ASP A 5 -8.54 -14.91 1.83
N CYS A 6 -8.37 -15.08 0.51
CA CYS A 6 -7.06 -15.29 -0.10
C CYS A 6 -6.19 -14.03 0.03
N ALA A 7 -6.77 -12.84 -0.15
CA ALA A 7 -6.05 -11.58 0.03
C ALA A 7 -5.67 -11.35 1.49
N LYS A 8 -6.58 -11.64 2.43
CA LYS A 8 -6.30 -11.60 3.87
C LYS A 8 -5.19 -12.58 4.26
N LYS A 9 -5.24 -13.81 3.73
CA LYS A 9 -4.21 -14.83 3.97
C LYS A 9 -2.85 -14.39 3.44
N ARG A 10 -2.80 -13.88 2.20
CA ARG A 10 -1.56 -13.36 1.60
C ARG A 10 -0.85 -12.37 2.53
N LEU A 11 -1.58 -11.40 3.08
CA LEU A 11 -1.00 -10.43 4.02
C LEU A 11 -0.49 -11.05 5.33
N LYS A 12 -1.19 -12.07 5.86
CA LYS A 12 -0.77 -12.76 7.09
C LYS A 12 0.49 -13.61 6.91
N ASP A 13 0.74 -14.07 5.69
CA ASP A 13 1.87 -14.93 5.36
C ASP A 13 3.14 -14.12 5.00
N ILE A 14 3.10 -12.78 5.04
CA ILE A 14 4.25 -11.91 4.77
C ILE A 14 5.26 -11.98 5.92
N ASP A 15 6.54 -12.17 5.56
CA ASP A 15 7.67 -11.99 6.47
C ASP A 15 8.04 -10.50 6.56
N TRP A 16 7.32 -9.79 7.42
CA TRP A 16 7.35 -8.33 7.47
C TRP A 16 8.74 -7.78 7.75
N PHE A 17 9.18 -6.86 6.90
CA PHE A 17 10.42 -6.09 7.04
C PHE A 17 11.71 -6.93 7.10
N ALA A 18 11.67 -8.17 6.59
CA ALA A 18 12.82 -9.07 6.58
C ALA A 18 14.06 -8.52 5.84
N ASN A 19 13.86 -7.58 4.91
CA ASN A 19 14.91 -7.03 4.05
C ASN A 19 15.01 -5.49 4.13
N VAL A 20 14.45 -4.85 5.17
CA VAL A 20 14.67 -3.41 5.35
C VAL A 20 16.17 -3.14 5.45
N SER A 21 16.67 -2.10 4.78
CA SER A 21 18.09 -1.76 4.64
C SER A 21 18.95 -2.70 3.77
N ALA A 22 18.36 -3.76 3.19
CA ALA A 22 19.06 -4.56 2.19
C ALA A 22 19.08 -3.83 0.83
N ALA A 23 20.15 -4.04 0.06
CA ALA A 23 20.17 -3.57 -1.33
C ALA A 23 19.12 -4.34 -2.15
N TYR A 24 18.41 -3.63 -3.02
CA TYR A 24 17.45 -4.20 -3.93
C TYR A 24 17.82 -3.81 -5.36
N ASP A 25 18.21 -4.79 -6.18
CA ASP A 25 18.60 -4.55 -7.56
C ASP A 25 17.36 -4.54 -8.47
N SER A 26 16.93 -3.35 -8.88
CA SER A 26 15.82 -3.16 -9.80
C SER A 26 15.94 -1.83 -10.53
N ALA A 27 15.70 -1.85 -11.84
CA ALA A 27 15.58 -0.63 -12.64
C ALA A 27 14.30 0.17 -12.34
N PHE A 28 13.34 -0.42 -11.61
CA PHE A 28 12.01 0.14 -11.39
C PHE A 28 11.82 0.76 -10.00
N TYR A 29 12.72 0.48 -9.05
CA TYR A 29 12.59 0.97 -7.69
C TYR A 29 13.87 1.68 -7.25
N ARG A 30 13.69 2.74 -6.47
CA ARG A 30 14.80 3.46 -5.84
C ARG A 30 14.89 3.04 -4.37
N VAL A 31 16.02 2.48 -3.96
CA VAL A 31 16.28 2.11 -2.56
C VAL A 31 16.87 3.30 -1.81
N VAL A 32 16.37 3.57 -0.61
CA VAL A 32 16.87 4.64 0.25
C VAL A 32 17.45 4.11 1.56
N ASN A 33 18.25 4.94 2.25
CA ASN A 33 18.71 4.64 3.62
C ASN A 33 17.66 5.11 4.65
N VAL A 34 17.89 4.81 5.93
CA VAL A 34 16.94 5.13 7.02
C VAL A 34 16.63 6.63 7.17
N ASN A 35 17.58 7.53 6.91
CA ASN A 35 17.34 8.97 7.04
C ASN A 35 16.44 9.47 5.90
N ASP A 36 16.72 9.01 4.68
CA ASP A 36 15.94 9.33 3.50
C ASP A 36 14.56 8.67 3.55
N PHE A 37 14.46 7.47 4.14
CA PHE A 37 13.20 6.75 4.36
C PHE A 37 12.18 7.58 5.15
N ILE A 38 12.58 8.15 6.30
CA ILE A 38 11.67 8.95 7.13
C ILE A 38 11.19 10.18 6.36
N SER A 39 12.09 10.91 5.70
CA SER A 39 11.69 12.09 4.93
C SER A 39 10.77 11.74 3.75
N SER A 40 11.00 10.57 3.12
CA SER A 40 10.20 10.06 2.01
C SER A 40 8.79 9.65 2.47
N ILE A 41 8.67 8.81 3.52
CA ILE A 41 7.38 8.24 3.94
C ILE A 41 6.45 9.29 4.55
N THR A 42 6.99 10.41 5.04
CA THR A 42 6.22 11.55 5.52
C THR A 42 6.09 12.67 4.49
N SER A 43 6.51 12.45 3.25
CA SER A 43 6.47 13.49 2.22
C SER A 43 5.06 13.70 1.68
N ASN A 44 4.73 14.96 1.38
CA ASN A 44 3.50 15.29 0.66
C ASN A 44 3.44 14.61 -0.71
N GLU A 45 4.59 14.37 -1.34
CA GLU A 45 4.64 13.69 -2.65
C GLU A 45 4.13 12.25 -2.53
N TRP A 46 4.54 11.53 -1.49
CA TRP A 46 4.06 10.18 -1.23
C TRP A 46 2.57 10.15 -0.91
N GLU A 47 2.12 11.04 -0.03
CA GLU A 47 0.70 11.18 0.32
C GLU A 47 -0.15 11.48 -0.93
N ASN A 48 0.25 12.46 -1.74
CA ASN A 48 -0.45 12.82 -2.97
C ASN A 48 -0.46 11.67 -3.97
N THR A 49 0.65 10.95 -4.13
CA THR A 49 0.75 9.82 -5.06
C THR A 49 -0.25 8.72 -4.73
N THR A 50 -0.26 8.25 -3.48
CA THR A 50 -1.19 7.19 -3.07
C THR A 50 -2.65 7.65 -3.09
N LEU A 51 -2.90 8.94 -2.85
CA LEU A 51 -4.22 9.55 -2.96
C LEU A 51 -4.70 9.61 -4.42
N GLU A 52 -3.85 10.04 -5.36
CA GLU A 52 -4.16 10.06 -6.79
C GLU A 52 -4.46 8.64 -7.31
N ALA A 53 -3.64 7.64 -6.94
CA ALA A 53 -3.90 6.24 -7.29
C ALA A 53 -5.28 5.75 -6.79
N ARG A 54 -5.65 6.10 -5.55
CA ARG A 54 -6.98 5.80 -5.01
C ARG A 54 -8.10 6.57 -5.72
N ASN A 55 -7.86 7.82 -6.09
CA ASN A 55 -8.83 8.66 -6.80
C ASN A 55 -9.11 8.14 -8.20
N GLU A 56 -8.11 7.58 -8.89
CA GLU A 56 -8.30 6.92 -10.18
C GLU A 56 -9.25 5.73 -10.08
N ILE A 57 -9.05 4.87 -9.07
CA ILE A 57 -9.91 3.71 -8.80
C ILE A 57 -11.34 4.15 -8.47
N THR A 58 -11.49 5.03 -7.48
CA THR A 58 -12.81 5.47 -7.01
C THR A 58 -13.56 6.27 -8.08
N GLY A 59 -12.86 7.16 -8.80
CA GLY A 59 -13.42 7.92 -9.91
C GLY A 59 -13.86 7.03 -11.08
N PHE A 60 -13.10 5.97 -11.38
CA PHE A 60 -13.52 4.98 -12.37
C PHE A 60 -14.77 4.22 -11.92
N LEU A 61 -14.77 3.68 -10.69
CA LEU A 61 -15.90 2.93 -10.13
C LEU A 61 -17.16 3.78 -10.03
N ALA A 62 -17.07 5.03 -9.58
CA ALA A 62 -18.21 5.94 -9.47
C ALA A 62 -18.87 6.19 -10.83
N ARG A 63 -18.07 6.31 -11.90
CA ARG A 63 -18.56 6.58 -13.27
C ARG A 63 -19.05 5.34 -14.01
N LYS A 64 -18.43 4.18 -13.81
CA LYS A 64 -18.67 2.97 -14.63
C LYS A 64 -19.39 1.85 -13.88
N HIS A 65 -19.35 1.88 -12.56
CA HIS A 65 -19.80 0.82 -11.67
C HIS A 65 -20.53 1.38 -10.44
N THR A 66 -21.36 2.41 -10.65
CA THR A 66 -21.96 3.25 -9.61
C THR A 66 -22.69 2.48 -8.50
N VAL A 67 -23.37 1.37 -8.86
CA VAL A 67 -24.09 0.53 -7.89
C VAL A 67 -23.11 -0.17 -6.94
N ILE A 68 -22.09 -0.85 -7.47
CA ILE A 68 -21.13 -1.57 -6.63
C ILE A 68 -20.15 -0.61 -5.93
N TYR A 69 -19.95 0.59 -6.46
CA TYR A 69 -19.17 1.65 -5.82
C TYR A 69 -19.72 2.05 -4.45
N GLN A 70 -21.03 1.93 -4.21
CA GLN A 70 -21.63 2.25 -2.91
C GLN A 70 -21.07 1.39 -1.75
N GLU A 71 -20.52 0.20 -2.06
CA GLU A 71 -19.88 -0.67 -1.05
C GLU A 71 -18.47 -0.19 -0.65
N TRP A 72 -17.88 0.78 -1.35
CA TRP A 72 -16.48 1.22 -1.16
C TRP A 72 -16.18 1.58 0.29
N ASN A 73 -17.02 2.44 0.90
CA ASN A 73 -16.80 2.92 2.27
C ASN A 73 -16.91 1.79 3.30
N LYS A 74 -17.84 0.86 3.08
CA LYS A 74 -18.01 -0.32 3.94
C LYS A 74 -16.78 -1.22 3.86
N LEU A 75 -16.30 -1.51 2.64
CA LEU A 75 -15.11 -2.33 2.44
C LEU A 75 -13.84 -1.67 2.99
N THR A 76 -13.69 -0.36 2.81
CA THR A 76 -12.55 0.39 3.36
C THR A 76 -12.49 0.29 4.89
N ARG A 77 -13.65 0.39 5.56
CA ARG A 77 -13.73 0.20 7.02
C ARG A 77 -13.42 -1.23 7.44
N GLU A 78 -13.97 -2.24 6.75
CA GLU A 78 -13.66 -3.65 7.04
C GLU A 78 -12.16 -3.95 6.85
N ALA A 79 -11.58 -3.45 5.76
CA ALA A 79 -10.16 -3.62 5.45
C ALA A 79 -9.27 -2.98 6.52
N SER A 80 -9.61 -1.74 6.92
CA SER A 80 -8.88 -1.01 7.95
C SER A 80 -8.92 -1.73 9.30
N GLY A 81 -10.10 -2.21 9.72
CA GLY A 81 -10.23 -2.98 10.96
C GLY A 81 -9.45 -4.29 10.92
N PHE A 82 -9.48 -5.00 9.80
CA PHE A 82 -8.66 -6.20 9.62
C PHE A 82 -7.16 -5.90 9.73
N VAL A 83 -6.68 -4.82 9.11
CA VAL A 83 -5.26 -4.45 9.20
C VAL A 83 -4.88 -4.12 10.65
N ASP A 84 -5.67 -3.31 11.34
CA ASP A 84 -5.43 -2.95 12.75
C ASP A 84 -5.38 -4.20 13.66
N GLU A 85 -6.34 -5.10 13.51
CA GLU A 85 -6.52 -6.24 14.42
C GLU A 85 -5.62 -7.44 14.09
N SER A 86 -5.32 -7.65 12.80
CA SER A 86 -4.66 -8.89 12.34
C SER A 86 -3.27 -8.69 11.76
N ILE A 87 -2.92 -7.49 11.29
CA ILE A 87 -1.64 -7.26 10.61
C ILE A 87 -0.71 -6.42 11.47
N ILE A 88 -1.16 -5.29 12.01
CA ILE A 88 -0.32 -4.42 12.87
C ILE A 88 0.37 -5.19 14.01
N PRO A 89 -0.26 -6.17 14.71
CA PRO A 89 0.41 -6.95 15.74
C PRO A 89 1.56 -7.84 15.24
N LEU A 90 1.64 -8.11 13.94
CA LEU A 90 2.68 -8.93 13.31
C LEU A 90 3.88 -8.08 12.86
N ILE A 91 3.75 -6.75 12.83
CA ILE A 91 4.77 -5.86 12.30
C ILE A 91 5.92 -5.72 13.31
N PRO A 92 7.17 -6.07 12.94
CA PRO A 92 8.31 -5.90 13.82
C PRO A 92 8.69 -4.43 13.96
N LYS A 93 9.34 -4.09 15.08
CA LYS A 93 9.88 -2.74 15.30
C LYS A 93 11.13 -2.51 14.46
N ILE A 94 11.28 -1.29 13.94
CA ILE A 94 12.50 -0.83 13.28
C ILE A 94 13.21 0.15 14.23
N ASN A 95 14.49 -0.11 14.51
CA ASN A 95 15.27 0.73 15.42
C ASN A 95 15.45 2.15 14.86
N GLY A 96 15.19 3.16 15.69
CA GLY A 96 15.35 4.57 15.31
C GLY A 96 14.22 5.13 14.44
N VAL A 97 13.13 4.39 14.26
CA VAL A 97 11.96 4.80 13.49
C VAL A 97 10.75 4.90 14.42
N ASP A 98 9.97 5.97 14.25
CA ASP A 98 8.66 6.07 14.88
C ASP A 98 7.68 5.12 14.18
N MET A 99 7.26 4.07 14.87
CA MET A 99 6.38 3.05 14.31
C MET A 99 4.98 3.59 14.01
N ASP A 100 4.54 4.69 14.63
CA ASP A 100 3.23 5.27 14.34
C ASP A 100 3.16 5.81 12.90
N VAL A 101 4.26 6.38 12.40
CA VAL A 101 4.40 6.82 11.00
C VAL A 101 4.27 5.62 10.05
N ILE A 102 4.87 4.48 10.42
CA ILE A 102 4.82 3.26 9.62
C ILE A 102 3.41 2.69 9.62
N PHE A 103 2.76 2.62 10.78
CA PHE A 103 1.43 2.05 10.92
C PHE A 103 0.37 2.85 10.16
N VAL A 104 0.46 4.18 10.13
CA VAL A 104 -0.46 5.02 9.35
C VAL A 104 -0.35 4.72 7.85
N ASN A 105 0.87 4.69 7.31
CA ASN A 105 1.11 4.42 5.88
C ASN A 105 0.78 2.97 5.51
N LEU A 106 1.26 2.00 6.29
CA LEU A 106 1.00 0.58 6.09
C LEU A 106 -0.50 0.28 6.14
N LYS A 107 -1.24 0.91 7.06
CA LYS A 107 -2.70 0.79 7.11
C LYS A 107 -3.35 1.31 5.84
N TRP A 108 -2.93 2.49 5.37
CA TRP A 108 -3.46 3.08 4.14
C TRP A 108 -3.22 2.15 2.94
N ASP A 109 -1.99 1.66 2.78
CA ASP A 109 -1.58 0.82 1.66
C ASP A 109 -2.30 -0.53 1.65
N LEU A 110 -2.32 -1.22 2.80
CA LEU A 110 -2.93 -2.55 2.89
C LEU A 110 -4.45 -2.50 2.85
N ALA A 111 -5.07 -1.46 3.43
CA ALA A 111 -6.50 -1.26 3.25
C ALA A 111 -6.85 -0.95 1.79
N GLY A 112 -6.03 -0.12 1.13
CA GLY A 112 -6.11 0.15 -0.30
C GLY A 112 -6.05 -1.14 -1.12
N TYR A 113 -5.08 -2.00 -0.86
CA TYR A 113 -4.91 -3.29 -1.52
C TYR A 113 -6.12 -4.21 -1.34
N LEU A 114 -6.63 -4.37 -0.11
CA LEU A 114 -7.76 -5.26 0.14
C LEU A 114 -9.03 -4.81 -0.59
N VAL A 115 -9.25 -3.50 -0.69
CA VAL A 115 -10.37 -2.94 -1.45
C VAL A 115 -10.10 -3.07 -2.95
N GLU A 116 -8.89 -2.76 -3.42
CA GLU A 116 -8.48 -2.92 -4.82
C GLU A 116 -8.65 -4.38 -5.30
N ASP A 117 -8.20 -5.37 -4.53
CA ASP A 117 -8.39 -6.80 -4.82
C ASP A 117 -9.87 -7.16 -4.87
N ALA A 118 -10.69 -6.61 -3.97
CA ALA A 118 -12.13 -6.86 -4.00
C ALA A 118 -12.76 -6.37 -5.32
N TYR A 119 -12.29 -5.26 -5.87
CA TYR A 119 -12.79 -4.68 -7.13
C TYR A 119 -12.03 -5.12 -8.39
N LYS A 120 -10.94 -5.90 -8.29
CA LYS A 120 -10.00 -6.14 -9.39
C LYS A 120 -10.63 -6.57 -10.72
N ASP A 121 -11.66 -7.43 -10.67
CA ASP A 121 -12.37 -7.91 -11.86
C ASP A 121 -13.22 -6.82 -12.58
N LYS A 122 -13.27 -5.63 -11.99
CA LYS A 122 -13.99 -4.45 -12.50
C LYS A 122 -13.04 -3.32 -12.86
N LEU A 123 -11.78 -3.37 -12.40
CA LEU A 123 -10.80 -2.35 -12.71
C LEU A 123 -10.19 -2.61 -14.09
N ARG A 124 -9.77 -1.54 -14.76
CA ARG A 124 -9.08 -1.60 -16.06
C ARG A 124 -7.62 -1.15 -15.97
N SER A 125 -7.23 -0.55 -14.85
CA SER A 125 -5.91 0.02 -14.59
C SER A 125 -5.00 -0.99 -13.91
N ALA A 126 -3.70 -0.67 -13.86
CA ALA A 126 -2.75 -1.35 -13.00
C ALA A 126 -3.24 -1.31 -11.54
N LEU A 127 -2.96 -2.39 -10.81
CA LEU A 127 -3.32 -2.52 -9.40
C LEU A 127 -2.18 -1.94 -8.54
N PHE A 128 -2.23 -0.63 -8.29
CA PHE A 128 -1.17 0.11 -7.62
C PHE A 128 -0.93 -0.40 -6.19
N PHE A 129 -1.99 -0.58 -5.40
CA PHE A 129 -1.84 -1.05 -4.02
C PHE A 129 -1.41 -2.53 -3.94
N ASN A 130 -1.77 -3.34 -4.93
CA ASN A 130 -1.23 -4.68 -5.12
C ASN A 130 0.28 -4.67 -5.41
N GLU A 131 0.78 -3.69 -6.15
CA GLU A 131 2.22 -3.50 -6.36
C GLU A 131 2.92 -3.12 -5.04
N LEU A 132 2.33 -2.22 -4.23
CA LEU A 132 2.86 -1.91 -2.89
C LEU A 132 2.92 -3.16 -2.00
N THR A 133 1.89 -4.00 -2.06
CA THR A 133 1.84 -5.29 -1.33
C THR A 133 2.99 -6.22 -1.74
N PHE A 134 3.35 -6.22 -3.02
CA PHE A 134 4.47 -7.01 -3.52
C PHE A 134 5.83 -6.54 -3.01
N ILE A 135 5.98 -5.25 -2.70
CA ILE A 135 7.17 -4.72 -2.02
C ILE A 135 7.25 -5.24 -0.58
N TYR A 136 6.14 -5.22 0.15
CA TYR A 136 6.06 -5.78 1.50
C TYR A 136 6.37 -7.28 1.53
N GLU A 137 5.89 -8.05 0.56
CA GLU A 137 6.20 -9.49 0.42
C GLU A 137 7.69 -9.78 0.24
N ARG A 138 8.44 -8.80 -0.27
CA ARG A 138 9.90 -8.89 -0.38
C ARG A 138 10.63 -8.36 0.83
N GLY A 139 9.92 -8.03 1.91
CA GLY A 139 10.50 -7.53 3.15
C GLY A 139 10.94 -6.07 3.09
N HIS A 140 10.51 -5.30 2.09
CA HIS A 140 10.79 -3.87 1.95
C HIS A 140 9.56 -3.02 2.28
N ILE A 141 9.76 -1.70 2.42
CA ILE A 141 8.69 -0.73 2.71
C ILE A 141 8.58 0.27 1.55
N PRO A 142 7.44 0.34 0.83
CA PRO A 142 7.18 1.45 -0.07
C PRO A 142 7.06 2.73 0.74
N CYS A 143 7.79 3.76 0.33
CA CYS A 143 7.91 4.97 1.14
C CYS A 143 7.87 6.25 0.32
N GLY A 144 7.72 6.19 -1.00
CA GLY A 144 7.73 7.42 -1.80
C GLY A 144 7.61 7.19 -3.29
N TRP A 145 7.60 8.30 -4.01
CA TRP A 145 7.55 8.34 -5.46
C TRP A 145 8.56 9.36 -5.96
N ASP A 146 9.40 8.96 -6.91
CA ASP A 146 10.42 9.80 -7.52
C ASP A 146 10.04 10.11 -8.98
N GLY A 147 9.74 11.37 -9.26
CA GLY A 147 9.23 11.83 -10.56
C GLY A 147 7.74 12.17 -10.51
N VAL A 148 7.11 12.30 -11.68
CA VAL A 148 5.72 12.76 -11.81
C VAL A 148 4.78 11.56 -11.93
N TRP A 149 3.76 11.47 -11.09
CA TRP A 149 2.69 10.47 -11.24
C TRP A 149 2.01 10.57 -12.63
N PRO A 150 1.79 9.46 -13.37
CA PRO A 150 2.09 8.06 -13.03
C PRO A 150 3.41 7.53 -13.60
N ASN A 151 4.30 8.38 -14.14
CA ASN A 151 5.51 7.98 -14.88
C ASN A 151 6.81 8.02 -14.05
N GLY A 152 6.71 8.12 -12.71
CA GLY A 152 7.86 8.08 -11.81
C GLY A 152 8.25 6.67 -11.38
N ASN A 153 9.15 6.59 -10.39
CA ASN A 153 9.61 5.34 -9.81
C ASN A 153 9.17 5.24 -8.35
N LEU A 154 8.76 4.04 -7.93
CA LEU A 154 8.47 3.78 -6.52
C LEU A 154 9.78 3.80 -5.72
N VAL A 155 9.76 4.51 -4.59
CA VAL A 155 10.86 4.55 -3.63
C VAL A 155 10.58 3.54 -2.52
N ILE A 156 11.58 2.74 -2.17
CA ILE A 156 11.48 1.66 -1.18
C ILE A 156 12.61 1.72 -0.15
N TYR A 157 12.37 1.19 1.04
CA TYR A 157 13.33 1.03 2.13
C TYR A 157 13.51 -0.45 2.52
#